data_AF-A0A9X0U265-F1
#
_entry.id   AF-A0A9X0U265-F1
#
_cell.length_a   1.000
_cell.length_b   1.000
_cell.length_c   1.000
_cell.angle_alpha   90.00
_cell.angle_beta   90.00
_cell.angle_gamma   90.00
#
_symmetry.space_group_name_H-M   'P 1'
#
loop_
_entity.id
_entity.type
_entity.pdbx_description
1 polymer ?
#
loop_
_entity_poly.entity_id
_entity_poly.type
_entity_poly.pdbx_seq_one_letter_code
_entity_poly.pdbx_strand_id
1 'polypeptide(L)'
;MELGYATGIGILEISGSTGTFRNKLTQIYSGDNPVFADATHFYAYDSETSGAEFYRYSIDATGATLVDGTTLNGLGGFGGEFALDGGLVFGAGGGIINPSTTPPLQVAILPLGNGPYSSGLVGGGVVPYQAESKAFVVGVNDAGTAAYFLERFDTQHFTLEQQIQLLGNSVSGLSGTRFGQDGLAYLVPNTATSQTPQIFLSAGHSYFLRRQPPTHRQLLPMPIKVPSALAPAICTSRSQAPLFSLAQWHFGMDLPVQQPSSIALICKWPYPHPTSRLHKPSRLAARTLAP
;
A
#
# COMPACT_ATOMS: atom_id res chain seq x y z
N MET A 1 4.86 18.53 -4.55
CA MET A 1 6.15 18.56 -3.82
C MET A 1 5.81 18.75 -2.36
N GLU A 2 6.32 17.91 -1.48
CA GLU A 2 6.22 18.11 -0.05
C GLU A 2 7.23 19.20 0.35
N LEU A 3 6.77 20.21 1.09
CA LEU A 3 7.62 21.32 1.56
C LEU A 3 8.07 21.11 3.02
N GLY A 4 7.86 19.90 3.54
CA GLY A 4 8.02 19.51 4.94
C GLY A 4 6.72 19.61 5.73
N TYR A 5 6.62 18.78 6.78
CA TYR A 5 5.43 18.62 7.64
C TYR A 5 4.82 19.93 8.17
N ALA A 6 5.66 20.95 8.41
CA ALA A 6 5.24 22.24 8.96
C ALA A 6 4.73 23.24 7.91
N THR A 7 4.79 22.90 6.63
CA THR A 7 4.45 23.81 5.52
C THR A 7 3.30 23.27 4.65
N GLY A 8 2.96 21.98 4.82
CA GLY A 8 1.93 21.31 4.06
C GLY A 8 2.38 20.88 2.66
N ILE A 9 1.40 20.52 1.85
CA ILE A 9 1.51 20.03 0.48
C ILE A 9 1.25 21.17 -0.49
N GLY A 10 2.20 21.37 -1.39
CA GLY A 10 2.14 22.36 -2.46
C GLY A 10 1.91 21.75 -3.85
N ILE A 11 1.17 22.47 -4.69
CA ILE A 11 0.93 22.11 -6.10
C ILE A 11 1.82 22.96 -7.00
N LEU A 12 2.77 22.30 -7.66
CA LEU A 12 3.55 22.85 -8.76
C LEU A 12 2.95 22.37 -10.07
N GLU A 13 2.36 23.28 -10.84
CA GLU A 13 1.84 22.99 -12.17
C GLU A 13 2.94 23.25 -13.21
N ILE A 14 3.24 22.26 -14.04
CA ILE A 14 4.22 22.37 -15.11
C ILE A 14 3.50 22.33 -16.46
N SER A 15 3.69 23.37 -17.27
CA SER A 15 3.15 23.46 -18.63
C SER A 15 4.26 23.90 -19.59
N GLY A 16 4.60 23.03 -20.53
CA GLY A 16 5.77 23.23 -21.40
C GLY A 16 7.05 23.33 -20.58
N SER A 17 7.77 24.45 -20.73
CA SER A 17 9.01 24.74 -19.99
C SER A 17 8.80 25.62 -18.75
N THR A 18 7.56 25.90 -18.36
CA THR A 18 7.24 26.80 -17.24
C THR A 18 6.56 26.04 -16.11
N GLY A 19 7.08 26.23 -14.90
CA GLY A 19 6.43 25.83 -13.66
C GLY A 19 5.74 27.01 -13.00
N THR A 20 4.50 26.85 -12.55
CA THR A 20 3.79 27.84 -11.73
C THR A 20 3.31 27.17 -10.45
N PHE A 21 3.66 27.75 -9.31
CA PHE A 21 3.24 27.27 -8.01
C PHE A 21 1.88 27.87 -7.66
N ARG A 22 0.95 27.04 -7.20
CA ARG A 22 -0.37 27.50 -6.72
C ARG A 22 -0.22 28.03 -5.30
N ASN A 23 -0.85 29.17 -5.01
CA ASN A 23 -0.59 29.93 -3.78
C ASN A 23 -1.25 29.32 -2.53
N LYS A 24 -2.26 28.45 -2.69
CA LYS A 24 -2.93 27.79 -1.59
C LYS A 24 -2.29 26.43 -1.29
N LEU A 25 -1.48 26.42 -0.23
CA LEU A 25 -0.95 25.23 0.41
C LEU A 25 -2.03 24.56 1.27
N THR A 26 -1.86 23.26 1.54
CA THR A 26 -2.60 22.61 2.64
C THR A 26 -2.07 23.11 4.00
N GLN A 27 -2.74 22.69 5.07
CA GLN A 27 -2.34 23.04 6.44
C GLN A 27 -1.14 22.22 6.96
N ILE A 28 -0.62 22.60 8.12
CA ILE A 28 0.38 21.82 8.87
C ILE A 28 -0.21 20.44 9.18
N TYR A 29 0.61 19.39 9.12
CA TYR A 29 0.17 18.01 9.32
C TYR A 29 -0.94 17.59 8.35
N SER A 30 -0.90 18.11 7.11
CA SER A 30 -1.85 17.74 6.05
C SER A 30 -1.71 16.31 5.53
N GLY A 31 -0.83 15.54 6.15
CA GLY A 31 -0.37 14.24 5.68
C GLY A 31 0.79 14.31 4.69
N ASP A 32 1.36 13.14 4.46
CA ASP A 32 2.46 12.88 3.53
C ASP A 32 1.99 11.93 2.42
N ASN A 33 2.84 11.71 1.42
CA ASN A 33 2.62 10.76 0.33
C ASN A 33 1.28 10.95 -0.40
N PRO A 34 1.03 12.11 -1.04
CA PRO A 34 -0.24 12.38 -1.69
C PRO A 34 -0.53 11.38 -2.82
N VAL A 35 -1.69 10.75 -2.78
CA VAL A 35 -2.19 9.86 -3.83
C VAL A 35 -3.36 10.52 -4.55
N PHE A 36 -3.21 10.76 -5.85
CA PHE A 36 -4.23 11.42 -6.66
C PHE A 36 -5.34 10.46 -7.03
N ALA A 37 -6.58 10.85 -6.75
CA ALA A 37 -7.77 10.13 -7.22
C ALA A 37 -8.14 10.54 -8.65
N ASP A 38 -8.01 11.84 -8.93
CA ASP A 38 -8.21 12.42 -10.25
C ASP A 38 -7.46 13.77 -10.34
N ALA A 39 -7.70 14.55 -11.40
CA ALA A 39 -7.05 15.85 -11.60
C ALA A 39 -7.48 16.94 -10.61
N THR A 40 -8.56 16.70 -9.87
CA THR A 40 -9.23 17.62 -8.95
C THR A 40 -9.26 17.12 -7.51
N HIS A 41 -8.78 15.90 -7.22
CA HIS A 41 -8.77 15.35 -5.87
C HIS A 41 -7.52 14.52 -5.60
N PHE A 42 -7.01 14.62 -4.38
CA PHE A 42 -6.00 13.72 -3.85
C PHE A 42 -6.29 13.40 -2.38
N TYR A 43 -5.68 12.32 -1.92
CA TYR A 43 -5.71 11.88 -0.54
C TYR A 43 -4.32 12.01 0.06
N ALA A 44 -4.24 12.23 1.36
CA ALA A 44 -3.00 12.22 2.12
C ALA A 44 -3.24 11.62 3.49
N TYR A 45 -2.19 11.18 4.15
CA TYR A 45 -2.27 10.55 5.47
C TYR A 45 -1.24 11.17 6.42
N ASP A 46 -1.68 11.55 7.61
CA ASP A 46 -0.78 12.02 8.66
C ASP A 46 0.02 10.86 9.26
N SER A 47 1.19 10.63 8.69
CA SER A 47 2.17 9.63 9.15
C SER A 47 3.09 10.13 10.26
N GLU A 48 2.97 11.39 10.69
CA GLU A 48 3.98 12.07 11.51
C GLU A 48 3.44 12.49 12.88
N THR A 49 2.12 12.58 13.05
CA THR A 49 1.51 12.79 14.36
C THR A 49 0.76 11.57 14.87
N SER A 50 0.49 11.59 16.16
CA SER A 50 -0.37 10.58 16.80
C SER A 50 -1.82 10.58 16.28
N GLY A 51 -2.22 11.58 15.50
CA GLY A 51 -3.56 11.71 14.94
C GLY A 51 -3.87 10.64 13.89
N ALA A 52 -2.87 10.20 13.12
CA ALA A 52 -3.02 9.16 12.09
C ALA A 52 -4.28 9.36 11.22
N GLU A 53 -4.49 10.59 10.78
CA GLU A 53 -5.70 10.99 10.06
C GLU A 53 -5.54 10.80 8.56
N PHE A 54 -6.56 10.23 7.92
CA PHE A 54 -6.70 10.19 6.48
C PHE A 54 -7.46 11.42 6.02
N TYR A 55 -6.89 12.18 5.09
CA TYR A 55 -7.45 13.43 4.57
C TYR A 55 -7.85 13.32 3.10
N ARG A 56 -8.95 14.00 2.76
CA ARG A 56 -9.34 14.25 1.36
C ARG A 56 -9.17 15.71 1.01
N TYR A 57 -8.52 15.98 -0.11
CA TYR A 57 -8.32 17.33 -0.63
C TYR A 57 -8.97 17.47 -2.00
N SER A 58 -9.56 18.64 -2.23
CA SER A 58 -9.92 19.11 -3.56
C SER A 58 -8.84 20.05 -4.10
N ILE A 59 -8.70 20.07 -5.42
CA ILE A 59 -7.72 20.85 -6.15
C ILE A 59 -8.47 21.77 -7.12
N ASP A 60 -8.15 23.05 -7.05
CA ASP A 60 -8.61 24.07 -7.99
C ASP A 60 -7.43 24.95 -8.47
N ALA A 61 -7.74 25.97 -9.28
CA ALA A 61 -6.72 26.88 -9.83
C ALA A 61 -5.90 27.62 -8.76
N THR A 62 -6.40 27.75 -7.53
CA THR A 62 -5.72 28.42 -6.41
C THR A 62 -4.83 27.48 -5.62
N GLY A 63 -5.13 26.18 -5.59
CA GLY A 63 -4.32 25.16 -4.92
C GLY A 63 -5.16 24.05 -4.31
N ALA A 64 -4.75 23.57 -3.13
CA ALA A 64 -5.42 22.48 -2.42
C ALA A 64 -6.34 23.00 -1.31
N THR A 65 -7.50 22.36 -1.12
CA THR A 65 -8.45 22.66 -0.04
C THR A 65 -8.83 21.37 0.67
N LEU A 66 -8.74 21.34 1.99
CA LEU A 66 -9.21 20.20 2.78
C LEU A 66 -10.72 20.06 2.62
N VAL A 67 -11.18 18.86 2.27
CA VAL A 67 -12.59 18.49 2.23
C VAL A 67 -13.01 18.00 3.61
N ASP A 68 -12.33 16.97 4.12
CA ASP A 68 -12.50 16.40 5.45
C ASP A 68 -11.31 15.50 5.84
N GLY A 69 -11.33 15.01 7.08
CA GLY A 69 -10.36 14.06 7.63
C GLY A 69 -11.01 13.08 8.59
N THR A 70 -10.48 11.87 8.69
CA THR A 70 -10.96 10.87 9.65
C THR A 70 -9.87 9.87 10.04
N THR A 71 -9.84 9.46 11.30
CA THR A 71 -8.94 8.40 11.78
C THR A 71 -9.46 7.04 11.34
N LEU A 72 -8.63 6.29 10.61
CA LEU A 72 -8.95 4.98 10.06
C LEU A 72 -7.88 3.97 10.43
N ASN A 73 -8.27 2.70 10.49
CA ASN A 73 -7.36 1.63 10.90
C ASN A 73 -6.60 1.07 9.69
N GLY A 74 -5.38 0.61 9.96
CA GLY A 74 -4.57 -0.13 8.99
C GLY A 74 -3.89 0.73 7.92
N LEU A 75 -3.70 2.04 8.15
CA LEU A 75 -2.87 2.88 7.28
C LEU A 75 -1.36 2.75 7.55
N GLY A 76 -0.98 2.12 8.66
CA GLY A 76 0.43 1.81 9.00
C GLY A 76 1.00 2.58 10.19
N GLY A 77 0.25 3.50 10.80
CA GLY A 77 0.72 4.27 11.94
C GLY A 77 1.75 5.32 11.54
N PHE A 78 2.81 5.48 12.33
CA PHE A 78 3.92 6.38 11.98
C PHE A 78 4.68 5.87 10.75
N GLY A 79 4.93 6.74 9.77
CA GLY A 79 5.50 6.35 8.48
C GLY A 79 4.56 5.46 7.64
N GLY A 80 3.26 5.46 7.94
CA GLY A 80 2.27 4.72 7.17
C GLY A 80 2.20 5.16 5.71
N GLU A 81 1.98 4.19 4.82
CA GLU A 81 1.83 4.41 3.38
C GLU A 81 0.48 3.87 2.91
N PHE A 82 -0.02 4.38 1.80
CA PHE A 82 -1.22 3.84 1.18
C PHE A 82 -1.18 4.00 -0.34
N ALA A 83 -2.06 3.27 -1.01
CA ALA A 83 -2.24 3.33 -2.46
C ALA A 83 -3.74 3.32 -2.81
N LEU A 84 -4.08 3.82 -4.00
CA LEU A 84 -5.44 3.87 -4.52
C LEU A 84 -5.57 2.93 -5.71
N ASP A 85 -6.58 2.07 -5.69
CA ASP A 85 -6.96 1.23 -6.84
C ASP A 85 -8.44 0.87 -6.79
N GLY A 86 -9.09 0.83 -7.96
CA GLY A 86 -10.54 0.54 -8.05
C GLY A 86 -11.43 1.50 -7.24
N GLY A 87 -10.97 2.72 -6.95
CA GLY A 87 -11.69 3.68 -6.10
C GLY A 87 -11.62 3.41 -4.60
N LEU A 88 -10.82 2.43 -4.17
CA LEU A 88 -10.58 2.10 -2.76
C LEU A 88 -9.14 2.45 -2.37
N VAL A 89 -8.97 2.94 -1.15
CA VAL A 89 -7.66 3.18 -0.55
C VAL A 89 -7.23 1.94 0.21
N PHE A 90 -5.99 1.50 -0.02
CA PHE A 90 -5.34 0.38 0.65
C PHE A 90 -4.18 0.93 1.46
N GLY A 91 -4.21 0.72 2.77
CA GLY A 91 -3.14 1.10 3.67
C GLY A 91 -2.11 -0.02 3.87
N ALA A 92 -0.87 0.35 4.13
CA ALA A 92 0.23 -0.56 4.41
C ALA A 92 -0.05 -1.44 5.64
N GLY A 93 -0.78 -0.93 6.64
CA GLY A 93 -1.23 -1.71 7.80
C GLY A 93 -2.44 -2.61 7.53
N GLY A 94 -2.79 -2.85 6.27
CA GLY A 94 -3.89 -3.73 5.85
C GLY A 94 -5.26 -3.06 5.76
N GLY A 95 -5.39 -1.76 6.03
CA GLY A 95 -6.67 -1.06 5.95
C GLY A 95 -7.22 -0.98 4.53
N ILE A 96 -8.52 -1.25 4.34
CA ILE A 96 -9.24 -0.97 3.09
C ILE A 96 -10.30 0.08 3.40
N ILE A 97 -10.28 1.18 2.66
CA ILE A 97 -11.06 2.38 2.94
C ILE A 97 -11.84 2.77 1.68
N ASN A 98 -13.10 3.14 1.87
CA ASN A 98 -13.90 3.79 0.84
C ASN A 98 -13.81 5.32 1.03
N PRO A 99 -13.06 6.02 0.16
CA PRO A 99 -12.91 7.48 0.25
C PRO A 99 -14.11 8.23 -0.35
N SER A 100 -15.11 7.56 -0.92
CA SER A 100 -16.25 8.22 -1.59
C SER A 100 -17.34 8.70 -0.63
N THR A 101 -17.32 8.25 0.64
CA THR A 101 -18.29 8.67 1.67
C THR A 101 -17.78 9.90 2.42
N THR A 102 -18.68 10.61 3.10
CA THR A 102 -18.33 11.78 3.92
C THR A 102 -18.90 11.58 5.34
N PRO A 103 -18.07 11.23 6.35
CA PRO A 103 -16.62 10.99 6.26
C PRO A 103 -16.27 9.69 5.49
N PRO A 104 -15.00 9.50 5.08
CA PRO A 104 -14.51 8.22 4.56
C PRO A 104 -14.82 7.04 5.49
N LEU A 105 -15.05 5.85 4.92
CA LEU A 105 -15.50 4.67 5.65
C LEU A 105 -14.47 3.54 5.62
N GLN A 106 -14.21 2.92 6.77
CA GLN A 106 -13.47 1.66 6.84
C GLN A 106 -14.30 0.52 6.20
N VAL A 107 -13.77 -0.09 5.15
CA VAL A 107 -14.39 -1.25 4.48
C VAL A 107 -13.98 -2.55 5.16
N ALA A 108 -12.66 -2.73 5.38
CA ALA A 108 -12.10 -3.92 5.99
C ALA A 108 -10.69 -3.67 6.55
N ILE A 109 -10.15 -4.66 7.27
CA ILE A 109 -8.75 -4.71 7.69
C ILE A 109 -8.22 -6.09 7.28
N LEU A 110 -7.17 -6.10 6.47
CA LEU A 110 -6.42 -7.29 6.10
C LEU A 110 -5.55 -7.72 7.29
N PRO A 111 -5.71 -8.96 7.80
CA PRO A 111 -4.95 -9.42 8.96
C PRO A 111 -3.52 -9.76 8.53
N LEU A 112 -2.58 -8.85 8.81
CA LEU A 112 -1.15 -9.14 8.59
C LEU A 112 -0.75 -10.41 9.36
N GLY A 113 0.10 -11.21 8.74
CA GLY A 113 0.59 -12.47 9.27
C GLY A 113 1.52 -12.29 10.46
N ASN A 114 2.06 -13.41 10.93
CA ASN A 114 3.07 -13.41 11.97
C ASN A 114 4.46 -13.49 11.34
N GLY A 115 5.39 -12.73 11.93
CA GLY A 115 6.81 -12.84 11.66
C GLY A 115 7.48 -13.96 12.48
N PRO A 116 8.81 -14.10 12.33
CA PRO A 116 9.63 -14.95 13.18
C PRO A 116 9.40 -14.67 14.66
N TYR A 117 9.49 -15.71 15.50
CA TYR A 117 9.25 -15.61 16.94
C TYR A 117 7.82 -15.22 17.34
N SER A 118 6.85 -15.40 16.43
CA SER A 118 5.44 -15.07 16.66
C SER A 118 5.19 -13.59 16.98
N SER A 119 6.09 -12.70 16.54
CA SER A 119 5.80 -11.27 16.56
C SER A 119 4.81 -10.91 15.44
N GLY A 120 3.96 -9.93 15.71
CA GLY A 120 3.09 -9.38 14.66
C GLY A 120 3.91 -8.67 13.59
N LEU A 121 3.39 -8.63 12.37
CA LEU A 121 3.95 -7.79 11.32
C LEU A 121 3.27 -6.41 11.36
N VAL A 122 4.06 -5.37 11.09
CA VAL A 122 3.57 -4.01 10.84
C VAL A 122 3.63 -3.70 9.35
N GLY A 123 2.78 -2.80 8.88
CA GLY A 123 2.71 -2.42 7.47
C GLY A 123 3.94 -1.63 7.03
N GLY A 124 4.59 -2.07 5.96
CA GLY A 124 5.74 -1.41 5.35
C GLY A 124 5.53 -0.95 3.91
N GLY A 125 4.38 -1.23 3.29
CA GLY A 125 4.06 -0.80 1.93
C GLY A 125 2.92 -1.62 1.35
N VAL A 126 2.27 -1.13 0.30
CA VAL A 126 1.11 -1.80 -0.30
C VAL A 126 1.00 -1.57 -1.80
N VAL A 127 0.67 -2.64 -2.52
CA VAL A 127 0.39 -2.64 -3.96
C VAL A 127 -0.97 -3.32 -4.17
N PRO A 128 -2.07 -2.56 -4.29
CA PRO A 128 -3.37 -3.13 -4.58
C PRO A 128 -3.48 -3.61 -6.03
N TYR A 129 -4.36 -4.59 -6.26
CA TYR A 129 -4.71 -5.09 -7.58
C TYR A 129 -6.16 -5.57 -7.64
N GLN A 130 -7.08 -4.61 -7.70
CA GLN A 130 -8.52 -4.83 -7.65
C GLN A 130 -9.06 -5.58 -8.87
N ALA A 131 -8.41 -5.52 -10.03
CA ALA A 131 -8.80 -6.29 -11.20
C ALA A 131 -8.86 -7.81 -10.95
N GLU A 132 -8.06 -8.33 -10.01
CA GLU A 132 -8.09 -9.73 -9.57
C GLU A 132 -8.54 -9.90 -8.11
N SER A 133 -9.03 -8.83 -7.49
CA SER A 133 -9.38 -8.82 -6.06
C SER A 133 -8.21 -9.27 -5.18
N LYS A 134 -7.03 -8.71 -5.44
CA LYS A 134 -5.81 -8.96 -4.66
C LYS A 134 -5.24 -7.67 -4.10
N ALA A 135 -4.49 -7.82 -3.02
CA ALA A 135 -3.59 -6.79 -2.51
C ALA A 135 -2.29 -7.46 -2.08
N PHE A 136 -1.18 -6.76 -2.29
CA PHE A 136 0.14 -7.20 -1.87
C PHE A 136 0.65 -6.23 -0.82
N VAL A 137 0.79 -6.68 0.41
CA VAL A 137 1.27 -5.88 1.53
C VAL A 137 2.67 -6.34 1.88
N VAL A 138 3.57 -5.39 2.11
CA VAL A 138 4.86 -5.67 2.72
C VAL A 138 4.67 -5.61 4.23
N GLY A 139 4.76 -6.73 4.91
CA GLY A 139 4.84 -6.81 6.36
C GLY A 139 6.30 -6.71 6.85
N VAL A 140 6.52 -5.97 7.94
CA VAL A 140 7.82 -5.78 8.57
C VAL A 140 7.77 -6.36 9.98
N ASN A 141 8.77 -7.16 10.33
CA ASN A 141 8.95 -7.60 11.71
C ASN A 141 9.80 -6.57 12.47
N ASP A 142 9.14 -5.78 13.32
CA ASP A 142 9.77 -4.77 14.17
C ASP A 142 10.46 -5.36 15.42
N ALA A 143 10.31 -6.66 15.69
CA ALA A 143 10.95 -7.36 16.81
C ALA A 143 12.45 -7.66 16.56
N GLY A 144 13.22 -6.62 16.20
CA GLY A 144 14.69 -6.62 16.18
C GLY A 144 15.36 -7.38 15.03
N THR A 145 14.61 -8.10 14.19
CA THR A 145 15.18 -8.78 13.01
C THR A 145 15.04 -7.98 11.72
N ALA A 146 14.11 -7.02 11.67
CA ALA A 146 13.75 -6.27 10.45
C ALA A 146 13.54 -7.20 9.24
N ALA A 147 12.92 -8.36 9.46
CA ALA A 147 12.57 -9.28 8.39
C ALA A 147 11.35 -8.78 7.61
N TYR A 148 11.38 -8.92 6.29
CA TYR A 148 10.32 -8.48 5.39
C TYR A 148 9.52 -9.66 4.86
N PHE A 149 8.22 -9.46 4.74
CA PHE A 149 7.30 -10.43 4.21
C PHE A 149 6.47 -9.79 3.11
N LEU A 150 6.46 -10.39 1.92
CA LEU A 150 5.48 -10.08 0.91
C LEU A 150 4.25 -10.95 1.16
N GLU A 151 3.16 -10.30 1.52
CA GLU A 151 1.89 -10.91 1.85
C GLU A 151 0.87 -10.65 0.74
N ARG A 152 0.26 -11.71 0.23
CA ARG A 152 -0.81 -11.63 -0.76
C ARG A 152 -2.14 -11.92 -0.10
N PHE A 153 -3.08 -10.99 -0.24
CA PHE A 153 -4.42 -11.08 0.29
C PHE A 153 -5.46 -11.25 -0.82
N ASP A 154 -6.52 -11.98 -0.51
CA ASP A 154 -7.78 -11.93 -1.21
C ASP A 154 -8.61 -10.76 -0.66
N THR A 155 -8.90 -9.75 -1.49
CA THR A 155 -9.65 -8.56 -1.05
C THR A 155 -11.17 -8.73 -1.13
N GLN A 156 -11.69 -9.86 -1.64
CA GLN A 156 -13.10 -10.20 -1.52
C GLN A 156 -13.41 -10.86 -0.19
N HIS A 157 -12.50 -11.74 0.27
CA HIS A 157 -12.68 -12.50 1.50
C HIS A 157 -11.89 -11.95 2.70
N PHE A 158 -11.02 -10.97 2.46
CA PHE A 158 -10.14 -10.35 3.45
C PHE A 158 -9.23 -11.36 4.15
N THR A 159 -8.74 -12.34 3.40
CA THR A 159 -7.92 -13.44 3.91
C THR A 159 -6.51 -13.39 3.35
N LEU A 160 -5.54 -13.72 4.19
CA LEU A 160 -4.16 -13.96 3.75
C LEU A 160 -4.13 -15.26 2.95
N GLU A 161 -3.68 -15.19 1.69
CA GLU A 161 -3.52 -16.38 0.84
C GLU A 161 -2.10 -16.92 0.89
N GLN A 162 -1.11 -16.03 0.95
CA GLN A 162 0.30 -16.40 0.88
C GLN A 162 1.18 -15.35 1.52
N GLN A 163 2.25 -15.82 2.16
CA GLN A 163 3.30 -15.00 2.76
C GLN A 163 4.65 -15.55 2.31
N ILE A 164 5.53 -14.69 1.81
CA ILE A 164 6.89 -15.04 1.39
C ILE A 164 7.86 -14.11 2.11
N GLN A 165 8.87 -14.66 2.76
CA GLN A 165 9.94 -13.84 3.32
C GLN A 165 10.83 -13.30 2.19
N LEU A 166 11.03 -11.98 2.16
CA LEU A 166 11.97 -11.33 1.25
C LEU A 166 13.39 -11.37 1.84
N LEU A 167 14.39 -11.39 0.96
CA LEU A 167 15.79 -11.27 1.38
C LEU A 167 16.10 -9.80 1.66
N GLY A 168 16.62 -9.50 2.85
CA GLY A 168 16.99 -8.14 3.27
C GLY A 168 16.69 -7.88 4.74
N ASN A 169 17.33 -6.87 5.31
CA ASN A 169 17.30 -6.57 6.75
C ASN A 169 17.18 -5.08 7.09
N SER A 170 16.83 -4.19 6.16
CA SER A 170 16.64 -2.76 6.48
C SER A 170 15.94 -1.95 5.38
N VAL A 171 14.62 -1.89 5.44
CA VAL A 171 13.78 -0.94 4.70
C VAL A 171 12.55 -0.55 5.54
N SER A 172 12.44 0.71 5.94
CA SER A 172 11.15 1.30 6.31
C SER A 172 10.53 1.85 5.03
N GLY A 173 9.30 1.46 4.68
CA GLY A 173 8.63 1.93 3.46
C GLY A 173 9.16 1.27 2.19
N LEU A 174 8.40 0.34 1.62
CA LEU A 174 8.63 -0.27 0.32
C LEU A 174 7.53 0.16 -0.64
N SER A 175 7.80 1.27 -1.32
CA SER A 175 7.00 1.70 -2.47
C SER A 175 7.12 0.66 -3.57
N GLY A 176 6.00 -0.01 -3.84
CA GLY A 176 5.86 -0.99 -4.90
C GLY A 176 4.91 -0.52 -5.99
N THR A 177 5.00 -1.17 -7.15
CA THR A 177 4.03 -1.02 -8.23
C THR A 177 3.85 -2.33 -8.99
N ARG A 178 2.78 -2.42 -9.78
CA ARG A 178 2.59 -3.53 -10.72
C ARG A 178 3.61 -3.45 -11.85
N PHE A 179 4.12 -4.59 -12.27
CA PHE A 179 5.05 -4.71 -13.38
C PHE A 179 4.67 -5.85 -14.32
N GLY A 180 4.35 -5.53 -15.57
CA GLY A 180 3.84 -6.51 -16.52
C GLY A 180 2.45 -7.05 -16.11
N GLN A 181 2.08 -8.22 -16.62
CA GLN A 181 0.77 -8.81 -16.38
C GLN A 181 0.57 -9.21 -14.90
N ASP A 182 1.58 -9.88 -14.32
CA ASP A 182 1.46 -10.52 -13.00
C ASP A 182 2.63 -10.21 -12.05
N GLY A 183 3.45 -9.22 -12.40
CA GLY A 183 4.63 -8.90 -11.63
C GLY A 183 4.44 -7.77 -10.65
N LEU A 184 5.35 -7.70 -9.70
CA LEU A 184 5.54 -6.56 -8.81
C LEU A 184 6.96 -6.04 -8.98
N ALA A 185 7.11 -4.73 -8.94
CA ALA A 185 8.40 -4.06 -8.85
C ALA A 185 8.44 -3.26 -7.56
N TYR A 186 9.48 -3.47 -6.76
CA TYR A 186 9.74 -2.73 -5.54
C TYR A 186 11.07 -2.01 -5.65
N LEU A 187 11.11 -0.76 -5.18
CA LEU A 187 12.36 -0.07 -4.95
C LEU A 187 12.90 -0.52 -3.59
N VAL A 188 14.00 -1.26 -3.58
CA VAL A 188 14.63 -1.77 -2.36
C VAL A 188 16.00 -1.11 -2.17
N PRO A 189 16.44 -0.78 -0.95
CA PRO A 189 17.81 -0.36 -0.69
C PRO A 189 18.78 -1.47 -1.13
N ASN A 190 19.91 -1.08 -1.70
CA ASN A 190 20.97 -2.03 -1.98
C ASN A 190 21.59 -2.50 -0.66
N THR A 191 21.66 -3.82 -0.51
CA THR A 191 22.21 -4.49 0.68
C THR A 191 23.72 -4.31 0.84
N ALA A 192 24.43 -3.94 -0.24
CA ALA A 192 25.87 -3.68 -0.23
C ALA A 192 26.22 -2.21 0.05
N THR A 193 25.39 -1.26 -0.42
CA THR A 193 25.59 0.17 -0.22
C THR A 193 24.25 0.89 -0.12
N SER A 194 24.04 1.68 0.94
CA SER A 194 22.76 2.39 1.16
C SER A 194 22.43 3.47 0.11
N GLN A 195 23.37 3.80 -0.79
CA GLN A 195 23.25 4.94 -1.70
C GLN A 195 22.72 4.62 -3.10
N THR A 196 22.53 3.35 -3.45
CA THR A 196 22.03 3.00 -4.79
C THR A 196 20.79 2.12 -4.63
N PRO A 197 19.59 2.60 -4.93
CA PRO A 197 18.42 1.74 -4.86
C PRO A 197 18.50 0.63 -5.91
N GLN A 198 18.01 -0.55 -5.57
CA GLN A 198 17.82 -1.69 -6.45
C GLN A 198 16.34 -1.88 -6.76
N ILE A 199 16.03 -2.51 -7.89
CA ILE A 199 14.67 -2.90 -8.23
C ILE A 199 14.54 -4.40 -7.98
N PHE A 200 13.68 -4.78 -7.04
CA PHE A 200 13.26 -6.16 -6.86
C PHE A 200 12.06 -6.43 -7.76
N LEU A 201 12.22 -7.36 -8.71
CA LEU A 201 11.15 -7.82 -9.58
C LEU A 201 10.67 -9.19 -9.15
N SER A 202 9.39 -9.33 -8.86
CA SER A 202 8.74 -10.63 -8.78
C SER A 202 7.91 -10.83 -10.04
N ALA A 203 8.17 -11.91 -10.80
CA ALA A 203 7.39 -12.26 -11.98
C ALA A 203 6.43 -13.41 -11.64
N GLY A 204 5.13 -13.15 -11.73
CA GLY A 204 4.09 -14.03 -11.22
C GLY A 204 3.38 -14.90 -12.26
N HIS A 205 4.07 -15.78 -12.98
CA HIS A 205 3.38 -16.88 -13.68
C HIS A 205 3.57 -18.26 -13.03
N SER A 206 4.60 -18.46 -12.18
CA SER A 206 4.99 -19.81 -11.73
C SER A 206 5.10 -20.01 -10.21
N TYR A 207 5.23 -18.95 -9.40
CA TYR A 207 5.42 -19.09 -7.94
C TYR A 207 4.12 -19.07 -7.12
N PHE A 208 3.00 -18.75 -7.79
CA PHE A 208 1.69 -18.56 -7.17
C PHE A 208 0.63 -19.56 -7.68
N LEU A 209 1.08 -20.65 -8.31
CA LEU A 209 0.18 -21.73 -8.69
C LEU A 209 -0.30 -22.43 -7.42
N ARG A 210 -1.63 -22.39 -7.23
CA ARG A 210 -2.43 -23.06 -6.22
C ARG A 210 -1.70 -24.30 -5.70
N ARG A 211 -1.31 -24.31 -4.42
CA ARG A 211 -1.32 -25.60 -3.71
C ARG A 211 -2.76 -26.08 -3.82
N GLN A 212 -3.03 -27.03 -4.70
CA GLN A 212 -4.25 -27.79 -4.59
C GLN A 212 -4.30 -28.28 -3.14
N PRO A 213 -5.40 -28.04 -2.40
CA PRO A 213 -5.55 -28.67 -1.10
C PRO A 213 -5.31 -30.17 -1.33
N PRO A 214 -4.55 -30.85 -0.46
CA PRO A 214 -4.37 -32.28 -0.60
C PRO A 214 -5.77 -32.87 -0.64
N THR A 215 -6.20 -33.36 -1.80
CA THR A 215 -7.37 -34.20 -1.89
C THR A 215 -7.07 -35.36 -0.98
N HIS A 216 -7.68 -35.32 0.19
CA HIS A 216 -7.63 -36.35 1.18
C HIS A 216 -8.21 -37.59 0.52
N ARG A 217 -7.37 -38.42 -0.11
CA ARG A 217 -7.74 -39.80 -0.41
C ARG A 217 -8.10 -40.38 0.94
N GLN A 218 -9.39 -40.56 1.19
CA GLN A 218 -9.88 -41.46 2.23
C GLN A 218 -9.21 -42.81 1.99
N LEU A 219 -8.15 -43.08 2.74
CA LEU A 219 -7.72 -44.44 2.96
C LEU A 219 -8.82 -45.09 3.81
N LEU A 220 -9.48 -46.08 3.22
CA LEU A 220 -10.44 -46.92 3.91
C LEU A 220 -9.80 -47.47 5.21
N PRO A 221 -10.55 -47.55 6.31
CA PRO A 221 -10.00 -48.00 7.58
C PRO A 221 -9.54 -49.45 7.48
N MET A 222 -8.26 -49.69 7.75
CA MET A 222 -7.79 -51.04 8.08
C MET A 222 -8.12 -51.35 9.55
N PRO A 223 -8.49 -52.60 9.88
CA PRO A 223 -8.88 -52.98 11.23
C PRO A 223 -7.69 -52.95 12.19
N ILE A 224 -7.80 -52.11 13.23
CA ILE A 224 -6.86 -52.05 14.35
C ILE A 224 -7.15 -53.21 15.30
N LYS A 225 -6.16 -54.08 15.51
CA LYS A 225 -6.12 -55.03 16.64
C LYS A 225 -5.63 -54.28 17.88
N VAL A 226 -6.47 -54.25 18.91
CA VAL A 226 -6.14 -53.75 20.25
C VAL A 226 -5.53 -54.87 21.07
N PRO A 227 -4.54 -54.59 21.94
CA PRO A 227 -4.47 -55.26 23.22
C PRO A 227 -4.51 -54.32 24.42
N SER A 228 -5.13 -54.88 25.46
CA SER A 228 -5.48 -54.37 26.78
C SER A 228 -4.32 -53.89 27.68
N ALA A 229 -4.61 -52.76 28.35
CA ALA A 229 -4.70 -52.56 29.80
C ALA A 229 -3.50 -52.12 30.68
N LEU A 230 -3.92 -51.28 31.65
CA LEU A 230 -3.45 -50.97 33.01
C LEU A 230 -2.67 -49.66 33.26
N ALA A 231 -3.19 -48.94 34.26
CA ALA A 231 -2.92 -47.59 34.75
C ALA A 231 -1.89 -47.60 35.93
N PRO A 232 -1.84 -46.59 36.82
CA PRO A 232 -1.58 -45.14 36.68
C PRO A 232 -0.37 -44.68 37.54
N ALA A 233 0.08 -43.43 37.40
CA ALA A 233 0.81 -42.74 38.47
C ALA A 233 0.55 -41.23 38.46
N ILE A 234 0.19 -40.74 39.64
CA ILE A 234 -0.03 -39.35 40.07
C ILE A 234 1.33 -38.75 40.48
N CYS A 235 1.63 -37.49 40.12
CA CYS A 235 2.25 -36.55 41.07
C CYS A 235 2.21 -35.07 40.63
N THR A 236 1.90 -34.25 41.62
CA THR A 236 1.83 -32.78 41.83
C THR A 236 3.19 -32.05 41.64
N SER A 237 3.40 -30.72 41.59
CA SER A 237 2.68 -29.46 41.88
C SER A 237 3.55 -28.20 41.54
N ARG A 238 2.92 -27.00 41.62
CA ARG A 238 3.42 -25.61 41.91
C ARG A 238 4.22 -24.89 40.80
N SER A 239 3.79 -23.73 40.28
CA SER A 239 3.49 -22.39 40.86
C SER A 239 4.73 -21.59 41.27
N GLN A 240 5.07 -20.54 40.49
CA GLN A 240 5.18 -19.14 40.93
C GLN A 240 5.85 -18.24 39.85
N ALA A 241 5.21 -17.11 39.57
CA ALA A 241 5.79 -15.83 39.14
C ALA A 241 5.14 -14.75 40.04
N PRO A 242 5.52 -13.45 40.02
CA PRO A 242 6.64 -12.78 39.35
C PRO A 242 7.46 -11.88 40.33
N LEU A 243 8.51 -11.20 39.87
CA LEU A 243 9.00 -9.95 40.49
C LEU A 243 9.55 -8.99 39.43
N PHE A 244 9.05 -7.76 39.50
CA PHE A 244 9.47 -6.58 38.74
C PHE A 244 10.87 -6.10 39.16
N SER A 245 11.62 -5.52 38.22
CA SER A 245 12.67 -4.55 38.52
C SER A 245 12.68 -3.47 37.44
N LEU A 246 12.42 -2.23 37.86
CA LEU A 246 12.59 -1.01 37.09
C LEU A 246 14.09 -0.74 36.90
N ALA A 247 14.53 -0.54 35.66
CA ALA A 247 15.80 0.10 35.37
C ALA A 247 15.57 1.25 34.37
N GLN A 248 15.87 2.44 34.86
CA GLN A 248 15.81 3.74 34.24
C GLN A 248 17.04 3.93 33.34
N TRP A 249 16.85 4.32 32.08
CA TRP A 249 17.93 4.76 31.21
C TRP A 249 17.55 6.06 30.50
N HIS A 250 18.36 7.10 30.74
CA HIS A 250 18.44 8.34 29.98
C HIS A 250 19.43 8.14 28.82
N PHE A 251 19.06 8.53 27.60
CA PHE A 251 19.90 9.08 26.53
C PHE A 251 18.92 9.79 25.56
N GLY A 252 19.05 11.08 25.25
CA GLY A 252 20.17 11.66 24.50
C GLY A 252 19.68 11.85 23.06
N MET A 253 19.06 12.98 22.77
CA MET A 253 18.54 13.30 21.42
C MET A 253 19.69 13.60 20.48
N ASP A 254 20.01 12.65 19.60
CA ASP A 254 20.69 12.91 18.33
C ASP A 254 19.66 12.72 17.21
N LEU A 255 19.32 13.82 16.52
CA LEU A 255 18.42 13.83 15.37
C LEU A 255 19.10 13.19 14.16
N PRO A 256 18.49 12.20 13.48
CA PRO A 256 19.03 11.72 12.22
C PRO A 256 18.58 12.59 11.04
N VAL A 257 19.49 12.63 10.08
CA VAL A 257 19.44 13.18 8.72
C VAL A 257 18.10 12.97 8.02
N GLN A 258 17.53 14.05 7.46
CA GLN A 258 16.35 14.05 6.59
C GLN A 258 16.51 13.06 5.42
N GLN A 259 15.55 12.14 5.28
CA GLN A 259 15.34 11.33 4.08
C GLN A 259 14.72 12.17 2.95
N PRO A 260 14.89 11.78 1.67
CA PRO A 260 14.42 12.55 0.53
C PRO A 260 12.89 12.54 0.42
N SER A 261 12.29 13.73 0.34
CA SER A 261 10.86 13.95 0.11
C SER A 261 10.44 13.43 -1.28
N SER A 262 9.36 12.66 -1.33
CA SER A 262 8.77 12.16 -2.58
C SER A 262 8.19 13.30 -3.41
N ILE A 263 8.75 13.55 -4.61
CA ILE A 263 8.20 14.53 -5.56
C ILE A 263 7.14 13.83 -6.44
N ALA A 264 5.87 14.07 -6.15
CA ALA A 264 4.79 13.77 -7.11
C ALA A 264 4.84 14.78 -8.27
N LEU A 265 5.19 14.31 -9.48
CA LEU A 265 5.25 15.12 -10.70
C LEU A 265 3.97 14.89 -11.52
N ILE A 266 3.12 15.91 -11.65
CA ILE A 266 1.94 15.86 -12.53
C ILE A 266 2.40 16.23 -13.95
N CYS A 267 2.64 15.23 -14.80
CA CYS A 267 2.86 15.47 -16.22
C CYS A 267 1.50 15.52 -16.94
N LYS A 268 1.06 16.71 -17.34
CA LYS A 268 -0.09 16.87 -18.23
C LYS A 268 0.35 16.56 -19.67
N TRP A 269 0.02 15.38 -20.16
CA TRP A 269 0.25 15.03 -21.56
C TRP A 269 -0.67 15.89 -22.46
N PRO A 270 -0.15 16.55 -23.51
CA PRO A 270 -1.00 17.26 -24.46
C PRO A 270 -1.87 16.24 -25.19
N TYR A 271 -3.19 16.31 -24.97
CA TYR A 271 -4.16 15.59 -25.81
C TYR A 271 -4.01 16.09 -27.26
N PRO A 272 -3.75 15.23 -28.25
CA PRO A 272 -3.86 15.63 -29.64
C PRO A 272 -5.32 15.93 -29.93
N HIS A 273 -5.63 17.19 -30.22
CA HIS A 273 -6.93 17.57 -30.76
C HIS A 273 -7.18 16.78 -32.05
N PRO A 274 -8.32 16.10 -32.21
CA PRO A 274 -8.69 15.53 -33.50
C PRO A 274 -8.93 16.69 -34.47
N THR A 275 -8.01 16.84 -35.42
CA THR A 275 -8.19 17.72 -36.57
C THR A 275 -9.32 17.14 -37.43
N SER A 276 -10.49 17.74 -37.33
CA SER A 276 -11.57 17.52 -38.29
C SER A 276 -11.16 18.13 -39.63
N ARG A 277 -11.02 17.29 -40.67
CA ARG A 277 -11.36 17.58 -42.08
C ARG A 277 -11.00 16.42 -43.00
N LEU A 278 -12.01 15.82 -43.63
CA LEU A 278 -11.93 15.59 -45.07
C LEU A 278 -13.34 15.62 -45.68
N HIS A 279 -13.64 16.77 -46.26
CA HIS A 279 -14.80 17.03 -47.11
C HIS A 279 -14.54 16.32 -48.46
N LYS A 280 -15.40 15.38 -48.86
CA LYS A 280 -15.42 14.81 -50.22
C LYS A 280 -16.36 15.63 -51.10
N PRO A 281 -15.93 16.15 -52.27
CA PRO A 281 -16.83 16.65 -53.29
C PRO A 281 -17.02 15.62 -54.42
N SER A 282 -18.26 15.27 -54.75
CA SER A 282 -18.65 14.55 -55.98
C SER A 282 -20.15 14.21 -55.90
N ARG A 283 -21.04 14.43 -56.87
CA ARG A 283 -21.01 14.93 -58.26
C ARG A 283 -22.41 15.47 -58.55
N LEU A 284 -22.51 16.64 -59.18
CA LEU A 284 -23.74 17.12 -59.83
C LEU A 284 -23.86 16.38 -61.18
N ALA A 285 -24.94 15.62 -61.38
CA ALA A 285 -25.29 15.11 -62.70
C ALA A 285 -26.24 16.11 -63.38
N ALA A 286 -25.76 16.78 -64.42
CA ALA A 286 -26.58 17.55 -65.33
C ALA A 286 -27.42 16.60 -66.20
N ARG A 287 -28.74 16.76 -66.15
CA ARG A 287 -29.70 16.07 -67.02
C ARG A 287 -30.04 17.03 -68.17
N THR A 288 -29.52 16.74 -69.35
CA THR A 288 -29.87 17.43 -70.59
C THR A 288 -31.25 16.94 -71.04
N LEU A 289 -32.21 17.86 -71.13
CA LEU A 289 -33.43 17.72 -71.91
C LEU A 289 -33.21 18.45 -73.23
N ALA A 290 -33.55 17.81 -74.34
CA ALA A 290 -33.74 18.42 -75.65
C ALA A 290 -34.90 17.67 -76.35
N PRO A 291 -35.57 18.32 -77.31
CA PRO A 291 -37.02 18.30 -77.52
C PRO A 291 -37.60 17.02 -78.08
#